data_AF-A0A6A5EH85-F1
#
_entry.id   AF-A0A6A5EH85-F1
#
_cell.length_a   1.000
_cell.length_b   1.000
_cell.length_c   1.000
_cell.angle_alpha   90.00
_cell.angle_beta   90.00
_cell.angle_gamma   90.00
#
_symmetry.space_group_name_H-M   'P 1'
#
loop_
_entity.id
_entity.type
_entity.pdbx_description
1 polymer ?
#
loop_
_entity_poly.entity_id
_entity_poly.type
_entity_poly.pdbx_seq_one_letter_code
_entity_poly.pdbx_strand_id
1 'polypeptide(L)'
;MASQSKSLSGHKVQFVPFPSSLAYKHKFIYRSPELPNILSLRCFLSVSSRMSTTSQKHRDFVGEPMGDKEVTALSGIGEILGKKLEQQGFDKAYVVLGQFLLLKKDTEMFTDWLKDASGANSRQAGTCAQCLKEWCDAFL
;
A
#
# COMPACT_ATOMS: atom_id res chain seq x y z
N MET A 1 34.50 -8.86 24.78
CA MET A 1 35.41 -7.73 25.10
C MET A 1 34.80 -6.47 24.50
N ALA A 2 34.26 -5.57 25.33
CA ALA A 2 33.72 -4.29 24.89
C ALA A 2 34.81 -3.21 24.99
N SER A 3 34.94 -2.38 23.95
CA SER A 3 35.95 -1.32 23.86
C SER A 3 35.67 -0.21 24.89
N GLN A 4 36.68 0.20 25.65
CA GLN A 4 36.57 1.27 26.65
C GLN A 4 36.54 2.66 25.97
N SER A 5 35.59 3.51 26.37
CA SER A 5 35.42 4.88 25.88
C SER A 5 36.58 5.77 26.32
N LYS A 6 37.18 6.53 25.39
CA LYS A 6 38.23 7.51 25.71
C LYS A 6 37.61 8.77 26.31
N SER A 7 38.14 9.19 27.45
CA SER A 7 37.77 10.40 28.18
C SER A 7 38.21 11.65 27.40
N LEU A 8 37.28 12.55 27.08
CA LEU A 8 37.59 13.87 26.50
C LEU A 8 37.85 14.85 27.66
N SER A 9 39.05 14.83 28.20
CA SER A 9 39.54 15.83 29.15
C SER A 9 39.69 17.19 28.45
N GLY A 10 38.75 18.11 28.67
CA GLY A 10 38.91 19.51 28.24
C GLY A 10 37.61 20.28 27.97
N HIS A 11 36.46 19.61 27.86
CA HIS A 11 35.17 20.29 27.78
C HIS A 11 34.33 19.92 29.00
N LYS A 12 34.01 20.92 29.83
CA LYS A 12 33.14 20.79 31.00
C LYS A 12 31.71 20.53 30.50
N VAL A 13 31.40 19.28 30.19
CA VAL A 13 30.03 18.85 29.90
C VAL A 13 29.25 18.88 31.21
N GLN A 14 28.57 20.00 31.43
CA GLN A 14 27.60 20.14 32.51
C GLN A 14 26.35 19.37 32.08
N PHE A 15 26.09 18.24 32.74
CA PHE A 15 24.84 17.50 32.55
C PHE A 15 23.70 18.33 33.15
N VAL A 16 22.92 18.97 32.29
CA VAL A 16 21.68 19.64 32.70
C VAL A 16 20.58 18.56 32.72
N PRO A 17 20.01 18.22 33.88
CA PRO A 17 18.93 17.24 33.93
C PRO A 17 17.70 17.83 33.25
N PHE A 18 17.29 17.22 32.14
CA PHE A 18 16.04 17.57 31.47
C PHE A 18 14.87 16.85 32.17
N PRO A 19 13.79 17.57 32.52
CA PRO A 19 12.60 16.93 33.06
C PRO A 19 11.96 16.02 31.99
N SER A 20 11.66 14.78 32.37
CA SER A 20 11.12 13.72 31.50
C SER A 20 9.74 14.04 30.92
N SER A 21 9.08 15.11 31.37
CA SER A 21 7.76 15.55 30.90
C SER A 21 7.77 16.23 29.53
N LEU A 22 8.93 16.58 28.97
CA LEU A 22 9.08 17.20 27.64
C LEU A 22 9.59 16.22 26.56
N ALA A 23 9.78 14.94 26.87
CA ALA A 23 10.31 13.94 25.94
C ALA A 23 9.32 13.47 24.86
N TYR A 24 8.10 14.00 24.82
CA TYR A 24 7.10 13.66 23.81
C TYR A 24 6.45 14.92 23.28
N LYS A 25 6.72 15.19 21.99
CA LYS A 25 6.00 16.03 21.01
C LYS A 25 6.94 17.02 20.30
N HIS A 26 7.74 16.52 19.36
CA HIS A 26 7.86 17.10 18.00
C HIS A 26 8.96 16.40 17.20
N LYS A 27 8.60 15.80 16.07
CA LYS A 27 9.54 15.26 15.08
C LYS A 27 9.35 15.98 13.74
N PHE A 28 9.66 17.27 13.74
CA PHE A 28 10.10 18.07 12.59
C PHE A 28 11.12 19.02 13.23
N ILE A 29 12.40 19.05 12.89
CA ILE A 29 12.99 19.67 11.70
C ILE A 29 14.48 19.29 11.74
N TYR A 30 15.02 18.62 10.71
CA TYR A 30 16.38 18.93 10.28
C TYR A 30 16.30 19.32 8.81
N ARG A 31 16.38 20.63 8.62
CA ARG A 31 16.36 21.34 7.35
C ARG A 31 17.78 21.26 6.79
N SER A 32 18.01 20.42 5.78
CA SER A 32 19.18 20.58 4.91
C SER A 32 18.97 21.82 4.04
N PRO A 33 19.90 22.80 4.02
CA PRO A 33 19.77 24.00 3.20
C PRO A 33 20.40 23.89 1.81
N GLU A 34 20.70 22.69 1.30
CA GLU A 34 21.32 22.53 -0.02
C GLU A 34 20.68 21.37 -0.79
N LEU A 35 19.64 21.66 -1.58
CA LEU A 35 19.48 21.12 -2.93
C LEU A 35 18.32 21.85 -3.66
N PRO A 36 18.61 22.66 -4.70
CA PRO A 36 17.60 23.20 -5.60
C PRO A 36 17.27 22.17 -6.70
N ASN A 37 16.02 22.19 -7.17
CA ASN A 37 15.41 21.39 -8.24
C ASN A 37 14.84 20.01 -7.83
N ILE A 38 13.50 19.93 -7.73
CA ILE A 38 12.63 19.34 -8.76
C ILE A 38 11.18 19.40 -8.25
N LEU A 39 10.45 20.35 -8.84
CA LEU A 39 9.09 20.26 -9.36
C LEU A 39 7.95 19.66 -8.50
N SER A 40 6.90 20.48 -8.44
CA SER A 40 5.48 20.11 -8.44
C SER A 40 4.81 19.90 -7.08
N LEU A 41 4.46 21.04 -6.47
CA LEU A 41 3.30 21.15 -5.58
C LEU A 41 2.05 20.63 -6.28
N ARG A 42 1.60 19.44 -5.87
CA ARG A 42 0.21 19.07 -5.60
C ARG A 42 0.22 17.69 -4.97
N CYS A 43 0.09 17.61 -3.66
CA CYS A 43 -1.07 16.99 -3.03
C CYS A 43 -0.85 16.97 -1.52
N PHE A 44 -1.45 17.96 -0.86
CA PHE A 44 -1.67 17.97 0.57
C PHE A 44 -2.89 17.09 0.84
N LEU A 45 -2.72 15.78 0.89
CA LEU A 45 -3.69 14.87 1.48
C LEU A 45 -2.92 13.76 2.21
N SER A 46 -2.97 13.86 3.54
CA SER A 46 -2.61 12.81 4.48
C SER A 46 -3.55 11.61 4.29
N VAL A 47 -3.33 10.81 3.26
CA VAL A 47 -3.68 9.39 3.31
C VAL A 47 -2.49 8.71 3.97
N SER A 48 -2.77 7.99 5.06
CA SER A 48 -1.84 7.07 5.70
C SER A 48 -1.27 6.13 4.64
N SER A 49 -0.10 6.48 4.11
CA SER A 49 0.66 5.67 3.19
C SER A 49 1.17 4.47 3.99
N ARG A 50 0.31 3.46 4.12
CA ARG A 50 0.79 2.09 4.12
C ARG A 50 1.58 1.96 2.83
N MET A 51 2.91 2.06 2.93
CA MET A 51 3.78 1.45 1.94
C MET A 51 3.51 -0.05 1.99
N SER A 52 2.40 -0.46 1.37
CA SER A 52 2.20 -1.83 0.97
C SER A 52 3.26 -2.05 -0.11
N THR A 53 4.18 -2.98 0.12
CA THR A 53 5.03 -3.52 -0.94
C THR A 53 4.12 -4.22 -1.94
N THR A 54 3.49 -3.44 -2.82
CA THR A 54 2.60 -3.94 -3.85
C THR A 54 3.41 -4.80 -4.81
N SER A 55 2.86 -5.96 -5.15
CA SER A 55 3.51 -6.89 -6.09
C SER A 55 3.74 -6.20 -7.44
N GLN A 56 4.74 -6.62 -8.22
CA GLN A 56 4.95 -6.12 -9.59
C GLN A 56 3.65 -6.23 -10.41
N LYS A 57 2.92 -7.35 -10.27
CA LYS A 57 1.58 -7.54 -10.87
C LYS A 57 0.59 -6.42 -10.56
N HIS A 58 0.58 -5.92 -9.32
CA HIS A 58 -0.29 -4.82 -8.93
C HIS A 58 0.07 -3.56 -9.72
N ARG A 59 1.36 -3.22 -9.78
CA ARG A 59 1.87 -2.02 -10.46
C ARG A 59 1.57 -2.06 -11.95
N ASP A 60 1.78 -3.21 -12.58
CA ASP A 60 1.50 -3.40 -14.01
C ASP A 60 -0.01 -3.31 -14.30
N PHE A 61 -0.85 -3.70 -13.34
CA PHE A 61 -2.29 -3.60 -13.48
C PHE A 61 -2.81 -2.17 -13.30
N VAL A 62 -2.35 -1.45 -12.27
CA VAL A 62 -2.79 -0.06 -12.00
C VAL A 62 -2.10 1.00 -12.88
N GLY A 63 -0.99 0.65 -13.54
CA GLY A 63 -0.25 1.56 -14.42
C GLY A 63 -0.91 1.78 -15.79
N GLU A 64 -1.83 0.90 -16.19
CA GLU A 64 -2.47 0.92 -17.51
C GLU A 64 -3.97 0.65 -17.39
N PRO A 65 -4.78 1.15 -18.34
CA PRO A 65 -6.20 0.77 -18.40
C PRO A 65 -6.33 -0.75 -18.55
N MET A 66 -7.32 -1.32 -17.84
CA MET A 66 -7.52 -2.77 -17.71
C MET A 66 -7.76 -3.49 -19.05
N GLY A 67 -8.40 -2.85 -20.04
CA GLY A 67 -8.68 -3.43 -21.35
C GLY A 67 -9.29 -4.85 -21.26
N ASP A 68 -8.79 -5.76 -22.08
CA ASP A 68 -9.21 -7.18 -22.15
C ASP A 68 -8.29 -8.12 -21.33
N LYS A 69 -7.65 -7.61 -20.27
CA LYS A 69 -6.81 -8.41 -19.38
C LYS A 69 -7.63 -9.53 -18.72
N GLU A 70 -7.03 -10.72 -18.63
CA GLU A 70 -7.63 -11.88 -17.98
C GLU A 70 -7.76 -11.71 -16.46
N VAL A 71 -8.65 -12.47 -15.83
CA VAL A 71 -8.85 -12.43 -14.37
C VAL A 71 -7.59 -12.80 -13.58
N THR A 72 -6.69 -13.59 -14.16
CA THR A 72 -5.39 -14.00 -13.60
C THR A 72 -4.35 -12.87 -13.53
N ALA A 73 -4.60 -11.76 -14.24
CA ALA A 73 -3.78 -10.56 -14.17
C ALA A 73 -4.03 -9.77 -12.88
N LEU A 74 -5.19 -9.96 -12.23
CA LEU A 74 -5.51 -9.29 -10.97
C LEU A 74 -4.56 -9.74 -9.86
N SER A 75 -4.09 -8.75 -9.10
CA SER A 75 -3.21 -9.00 -7.96
C SER A 75 -3.92 -9.83 -6.90
N GLY A 76 -3.32 -10.93 -6.45
CA GLY A 76 -3.96 -11.86 -5.50
C GLY A 76 -4.73 -13.01 -6.14
N ILE A 77 -5.03 -12.95 -7.45
CA ILE A 77 -5.62 -14.06 -8.21
C ILE A 77 -4.49 -14.83 -8.94
N GLY A 78 -4.35 -16.11 -8.59
CA GLY A 78 -3.46 -17.03 -9.31
C GLY A 78 -4.23 -17.90 -10.30
N GLU A 79 -3.54 -18.76 -11.05
CA GLU A 79 -4.15 -19.64 -12.06
C GLU A 79 -5.26 -20.54 -11.48
N ILE A 80 -5.08 -21.06 -10.27
CA ILE A 80 -6.06 -21.94 -9.61
C ILE A 80 -7.36 -21.18 -9.30
N LEU A 81 -7.24 -19.96 -8.77
CA LEU A 81 -8.40 -19.12 -8.46
C LEU A 81 -9.03 -18.57 -9.73
N GLY A 82 -8.19 -18.19 -10.71
CA GLY A 82 -8.62 -17.73 -12.02
C GLY A 82 -9.45 -18.77 -12.75
N LYS A 83 -9.01 -20.04 -12.81
CA LYS A 83 -9.79 -21.13 -13.42
C LYS A 83 -11.16 -21.34 -12.77
N LYS A 84 -11.26 -21.18 -11.44
CA LYS A 84 -12.55 -21.26 -10.74
C LYS A 84 -13.45 -20.09 -11.08
N LEU A 85 -12.89 -18.89 -11.16
CA LEU A 85 -13.60 -17.68 -11.58
C LEU A 85 -14.07 -17.80 -13.03
N GLU A 86 -13.22 -18.30 -13.93
CA GLU A 86 -13.56 -18.60 -15.33
C GLU A 86 -14.72 -19.59 -15.44
N GLN A 87 -14.74 -20.65 -14.64
CA GLN A 87 -15.85 -21.61 -14.59
C GLN A 87 -17.18 -20.98 -14.12
N GLN A 88 -17.10 -19.90 -13.35
CA GLN A 88 -18.26 -19.12 -12.91
C GLN A 88 -18.65 -18.02 -13.93
N GLY A 89 -17.90 -17.86 -15.03
CA GLY A 89 -18.12 -16.83 -16.04
C GLY A 89 -17.39 -15.50 -15.78
N PHE A 90 -16.41 -15.50 -14.86
CA PHE A 90 -15.52 -14.36 -14.59
C PHE A 90 -14.17 -14.58 -15.28
N ASP A 91 -14.16 -14.59 -16.61
CA ASP A 91 -12.95 -14.83 -17.42
C ASP A 91 -12.07 -13.58 -17.55
N LYS A 92 -12.68 -12.39 -17.61
CA LYS A 92 -11.95 -11.11 -17.73
C LYS A 92 -11.94 -10.31 -16.44
N ALA A 93 -10.88 -9.52 -16.27
CA ALA A 93 -10.74 -8.62 -15.12
C ALA A 93 -11.89 -7.60 -15.03
N TYR A 94 -12.42 -7.15 -16.18
CA TYR A 94 -13.52 -6.19 -16.21
C TYR A 94 -14.84 -6.76 -15.66
N VAL A 95 -15.06 -8.07 -15.76
CA VAL A 95 -16.26 -8.73 -15.20
C VAL A 95 -16.19 -8.69 -13.67
N VAL A 96 -15.01 -8.99 -13.11
CA VAL A 96 -14.77 -8.90 -11.66
C VAL A 96 -14.84 -7.46 -11.17
N LEU A 97 -14.34 -6.49 -11.95
CA LEU A 97 -14.52 -5.08 -11.65
C LEU A 97 -16.02 -4.71 -11.63
N GLY A 98 -16.80 -5.18 -12.60
CA GLY A 98 -18.25 -4.97 -12.63
C GLY A 98 -18.92 -5.43 -11.34
N GLN A 99 -18.55 -6.61 -10.84
CA GLN A 99 -19.02 -7.11 -9.55
C GLN A 99 -18.60 -6.21 -8.38
N PHE A 100 -17.37 -5.72 -8.39
CA PHE A 100 -16.88 -4.78 -7.37
C PHE A 100 -17.65 -3.45 -7.38
N LEU A 101 -18.03 -2.95 -8.56
CA LEU A 101 -18.84 -1.74 -8.73
C LEU A 101 -20.29 -1.94 -8.26
N LEU A 102 -20.89 -3.12 -8.49
CA LEU A 102 -22.21 -3.48 -7.95
C LEU A 102 -22.22 -3.46 -6.43
N LEU A 103 -21.12 -3.89 -5.80
CA LEU A 103 -20.90 -3.82 -4.36
C LEU A 103 -20.49 -2.42 -3.87
N LYS A 104 -20.66 -1.37 -4.69
CA LYS A 104 -20.33 0.03 -4.35
C LYS A 104 -18.88 0.23 -3.89
N LYS A 105 -17.94 -0.56 -4.43
CA LYS A 105 -16.52 -0.56 -4.05
C LYS A 105 -16.29 -0.96 -2.58
N ASP A 106 -17.25 -1.65 -1.96
CA ASP A 106 -17.11 -2.15 -0.59
C ASP A 106 -16.06 -3.27 -0.54
N THR A 107 -15.00 -3.02 0.21
CA THR A 107 -13.84 -3.91 0.26
C THR A 107 -14.17 -5.17 1.05
N GLU A 108 -14.97 -5.08 2.12
CA GLU A 108 -15.28 -6.23 2.98
C GLU A 108 -16.23 -7.19 2.28
N MET A 109 -17.33 -6.66 1.72
CA MET A 109 -18.29 -7.46 0.96
C MET A 109 -17.65 -8.12 -0.26
N PHE A 110 -16.78 -7.42 -0.97
CA PHE A 110 -16.05 -8.01 -2.09
C PHE A 110 -15.09 -9.11 -1.64
N THR A 111 -14.42 -8.91 -0.51
CA THR A 111 -13.48 -9.90 0.04
C THR A 111 -14.23 -11.19 0.39
N ASP A 112 -15.41 -11.08 1.00
CA ASP A 112 -16.22 -12.25 1.36
C ASP A 112 -16.81 -12.93 0.12
N TRP A 113 -17.34 -12.15 -0.84
CA TRP A 113 -17.78 -12.68 -2.12
C TRP A 113 -16.66 -13.44 -2.85
N LEU A 114 -15.43 -12.92 -2.86
CA LEU A 114 -14.31 -13.55 -3.55
C LEU A 114 -13.90 -14.87 -2.87
N LYS A 115 -14.01 -14.95 -1.54
CA LYS A 115 -13.81 -16.21 -0.79
C LYS A 115 -14.87 -17.23 -1.19
N ASP A 116 -16.13 -16.83 -1.27
CA ASP A 116 -17.23 -17.75 -1.60
C ASP A 116 -17.16 -18.21 -3.07
N ALA A 117 -16.83 -17.30 -3.99
CA ALA A 117 -16.78 -17.58 -5.43
C ALA A 117 -15.58 -18.44 -5.85
N SER A 118 -14.40 -18.21 -5.25
CA SER A 118 -13.14 -18.84 -5.70
C SER A 118 -12.43 -19.69 -4.63
N GLY A 119 -12.82 -19.57 -3.36
CA GLY A 119 -12.08 -20.14 -2.23
C GLY A 119 -10.79 -19.40 -1.90
N ALA A 120 -10.68 -18.11 -2.28
CA ALA A 120 -9.51 -17.30 -1.98
C ALA A 120 -9.31 -17.13 -0.46
N ASN A 121 -8.07 -16.94 -0.02
CA ASN A 121 -7.81 -16.57 1.38
C ASN A 121 -8.00 -15.06 1.62
N SER A 122 -8.17 -14.64 2.88
CA SER A 122 -8.38 -13.23 3.23
C SER A 122 -7.27 -12.29 2.74
N ARG A 123 -6.03 -12.77 2.65
CA ARG A 123 -4.89 -11.96 2.18
C ARG A 123 -4.95 -11.74 0.67
N GLN A 124 -5.24 -12.78 -0.10
CA GLN A 124 -5.42 -12.72 -1.55
C GLN A 124 -6.60 -11.82 -1.90
N ALA A 125 -7.73 -12.02 -1.23
CA ALA A 125 -8.93 -11.24 -1.43
C ALA A 125 -8.73 -9.77 -1.08
N GLY A 126 -8.08 -9.47 0.05
CA GLY A 126 -7.72 -8.09 0.40
C GLY A 126 -6.73 -7.45 -0.58
N THR A 127 -5.78 -8.21 -1.11
CA THR A 127 -4.84 -7.72 -2.13
C THR A 127 -5.56 -7.40 -3.45
N CYS A 128 -6.49 -8.25 -3.87
CA CYS A 128 -7.31 -8.03 -5.06
C CYS A 128 -8.23 -6.83 -4.92
N ALA A 129 -8.91 -6.71 -3.77
CA ALA A 129 -9.81 -5.59 -3.49
C ALA A 129 -9.06 -4.25 -3.49
N GLN A 130 -7.87 -4.21 -2.89
CA GLN A 130 -7.01 -3.03 -2.89
C GLN A 130 -6.53 -2.67 -4.32
N CYS A 131 -6.16 -3.67 -5.12
CA CYS A 131 -5.79 -3.49 -6.53
C CYS A 131 -6.93 -2.88 -7.35
N LEU A 132 -8.15 -3.39 -7.21
CA LEU A 132 -9.33 -2.87 -7.91
C LEU A 132 -9.69 -1.46 -7.43
N LYS A 133 -9.54 -1.18 -6.14
CA LYS A 133 -9.80 0.14 -5.57
C LYS A 133 -8.84 1.19 -6.12
N GLU A 134 -7.53 0.92 -6.10
CA GLU A 134 -6.53 1.83 -6.66
C GLU A 134 -6.73 2.04 -8.16
N TRP A 135 -7.11 0.98 -8.89
CA TRP A 135 -7.45 1.11 -10.31
C TRP A 135 -8.67 2.01 -10.51
N CYS A 136 -9.72 1.85 -9.69
CA CYS A 136 -10.88 2.74 -9.73
C CYS A 136 -10.48 4.19 -9.44
N ASP A 137 -9.68 4.45 -8.40
CA ASP A 137 -9.22 5.80 -8.06
C ASP A 137 -8.36 6.45 -9.17
N ALA A 138 -7.69 5.66 -10.00
CA ALA A 138 -6.84 6.15 -11.09
C ALA A 138 -7.60 6.41 -12.40
N PHE A 139 -8.62 5.60 -12.72
CA PHE A 139 -9.25 5.59 -14.05
C PHE A 139 -10.75 5.89 -14.08
N LEU A 140 -11.43 5.98 -12.92
CA LEU A 140 -12.90 6.05 -12.82
C LEU A 140 -13.38 7.14 -11.85
#